data_AF-A0A965RAG1-F1
#
_entry.id   AF-A0A965RAG1-F1
#
_cell.length_a   1.000
_cell.length_b   1.000
_cell.length_c   1.000
_cell.angle_alpha   90.00
_cell.angle_beta   90.00
_cell.angle_gamma   90.00
#
_symmetry.space_group_name_H-M   'P 1'
#
loop_
_entity.id
_entity.type
_entity.pdbx_description
1 polymer ?
#
loop_
_entity_poly.entity_id
_entity_poly.type
_entity_poly.pdbx_seq_one_letter_code
_entity_poly.pdbx_strand_id
1 'polypeptide(L)'
;MRRTFLCLVLLVAAIPSIAAAQGLQPIPSLERRVTDAADILSADQEAALEEKLAEFETRKGAQIAVLAVASTAPEEIEQYSIRVVDAWKLGRKGVDDGALLIIAVEDRRLRIEVGRGLEGVLTDLTSNRIIDETITPLFRAGDYAGGVNAGIDRMIAVVDGEPLPEPEQQWKGSEGGSFENIIGLVFVLAIVLSA
;
A
#
# COMPACT_ATOMS: atom_id res chain seq x y z
N MET A 1 -25.18 59.60 8.28
CA MET A 1 -25.12 58.74 7.07
C MET A 1 -23.90 57.80 7.01
N ARG A 2 -22.80 58.00 7.78
CA ARG A 2 -21.60 57.10 7.75
C ARG A 2 -21.63 55.91 8.72
N ARG A 3 -22.57 55.86 9.68
CA ARG A 3 -22.67 54.77 10.68
C ARG A 3 -23.59 53.62 10.25
N THR A 4 -24.59 53.90 9.43
CA THR A 4 -25.52 52.90 8.89
C THR A 4 -24.88 52.01 7.80
N PHE A 5 -23.83 52.49 7.14
CA PHE A 5 -23.07 51.70 6.15
C PHE A 5 -22.11 50.70 6.81
N LEU A 6 -21.70 50.93 8.07
CA LEU A 6 -20.76 50.06 8.78
C LEU A 6 -21.41 48.77 9.29
N CYS A 7 -22.72 48.79 9.58
CA CYS A 7 -23.45 47.59 10.00
C CYS A 7 -23.80 46.65 8.83
N LEU A 8 -23.87 47.15 7.60
CA LEU A 8 -24.22 46.34 6.43
C LEU A 8 -23.01 45.53 5.90
N VAL A 9 -21.78 46.05 6.08
CA VAL A 9 -20.55 45.36 5.66
C VAL A 9 -20.13 44.27 6.66
N LEU A 10 -20.53 44.39 7.93
CA LEU A 10 -20.22 43.42 8.99
C LEU A 10 -21.17 42.20 9.03
N LEU A 11 -22.30 42.25 8.30
CA LEU A 11 -23.27 41.14 8.24
C LEU A 11 -22.96 40.11 7.14
N VAL A 12 -22.08 40.44 6.17
CA VAL A 12 -21.73 39.55 5.04
C VAL A 12 -20.56 38.61 5.38
N ALA A 13 -19.90 38.79 6.52
CA ALA A 13 -18.69 38.02 6.89
C ALA A 13 -18.95 36.74 7.70
N ALA A 14 -20.21 36.32 7.87
CA ALA A 14 -20.57 35.11 8.61
C ALA A 14 -21.23 34.07 7.69
N ILE A 15 -20.54 33.67 6.63
CA ILE A 15 -20.86 32.40 5.96
C ILE A 15 -20.08 31.33 6.73
N PRO A 16 -20.73 30.49 7.57
CA PRO A 16 -20.05 29.35 8.14
C PRO A 16 -19.55 28.49 6.97
N SER A 17 -18.24 28.33 6.85
CA SER A 17 -17.67 27.30 5.99
C SER A 17 -18.17 25.98 6.54
N ILE A 18 -19.17 25.40 5.88
CA ILE A 18 -19.55 24.01 6.09
C ILE A 18 -18.37 23.21 5.55
N ALA A 19 -17.39 22.93 6.39
CA ALA A 19 -16.45 21.86 6.14
C ALA A 19 -17.30 20.60 6.05
N ALA A 20 -17.57 20.14 4.82
CA ALA A 20 -18.16 18.84 4.61
C ALA A 20 -17.20 17.84 5.25
N ALA A 21 -17.59 17.27 6.38
CA ALA A 21 -16.91 16.10 6.92
C ALA A 21 -17.00 15.04 5.83
N GLN A 22 -15.89 14.81 5.13
CA GLN A 22 -15.83 13.74 4.14
C GLN A 22 -16.08 12.46 4.91
N GLY A 23 -17.16 11.76 4.58
CA GLY A 23 -17.46 10.46 5.16
C GLY A 23 -16.29 9.51 4.90
N LEU A 24 -16.07 8.59 5.82
CA LEU A 24 -15.06 7.56 5.62
C LEU A 24 -15.41 6.71 4.40
N GLN A 25 -14.41 6.14 3.74
CA GLN A 25 -14.66 5.26 2.60
C GLN A 25 -15.46 4.03 3.06
N PRO A 26 -16.45 3.58 2.27
CA PRO A 26 -17.18 2.37 2.57
C PRO A 26 -16.27 1.15 2.45
N ILE A 27 -16.62 0.08 3.16
CA ILE A 27 -15.97 -1.21 3.03
C ILE A 27 -16.83 -2.05 2.08
N PRO A 28 -16.32 -2.47 0.92
CA PRO A 28 -17.03 -3.39 0.04
C PRO A 28 -17.39 -4.70 0.76
N SER A 29 -18.50 -5.33 0.36
CA SER A 29 -18.83 -6.68 0.84
C SER A 29 -17.79 -7.68 0.37
N LEU A 30 -17.40 -8.61 1.26
CA LEU A 30 -16.61 -9.77 0.88
C LEU A 30 -17.55 -10.79 0.22
N GLU A 31 -17.64 -10.76 -1.10
CA GLU A 31 -18.43 -11.72 -1.87
C GLU A 31 -17.58 -12.86 -2.42
N ARG A 32 -16.32 -12.55 -2.75
CA ARG A 32 -15.33 -13.46 -3.31
C ARG A 32 -13.93 -13.10 -2.76
N ARG A 33 -12.86 -13.76 -3.21
CA ARG A 33 -11.50 -13.53 -2.69
C ARG A 33 -10.85 -12.29 -3.31
N VAL A 34 -11.35 -11.81 -4.43
CA VAL A 34 -10.89 -10.64 -5.16
C VAL A 34 -12.07 -9.66 -5.27
N THR A 35 -11.85 -8.47 -4.73
CA THR A 35 -12.76 -7.34 -4.88
C THR A 35 -11.98 -6.21 -5.54
N ASP A 36 -12.20 -6.01 -6.85
CA ASP A 36 -11.61 -4.89 -7.59
C ASP A 36 -12.65 -3.78 -7.80
N ALA A 37 -12.70 -2.85 -6.85
CA ALA A 37 -13.53 -1.65 -6.96
C ALA A 37 -12.83 -0.52 -7.73
N ALA A 38 -11.57 -0.70 -8.13
CA ALA A 38 -10.77 0.28 -8.86
C ALA A 38 -10.70 -0.01 -10.37
N ASP A 39 -11.21 -1.16 -10.83
CA ASP A 39 -11.24 -1.59 -12.24
C ASP A 39 -9.83 -1.63 -12.85
N ILE A 40 -8.86 -2.18 -12.09
CA ILE A 40 -7.46 -2.35 -12.52
C ILE A 40 -7.18 -3.73 -13.10
N LEU A 41 -8.10 -4.68 -12.92
CA LEU A 41 -8.06 -6.04 -13.43
C LEU A 41 -9.17 -6.26 -14.45
N SER A 42 -8.86 -6.98 -15.52
CA SER A 42 -9.89 -7.52 -16.41
C SER A 42 -10.63 -8.68 -15.76
N ALA A 43 -11.84 -8.99 -16.24
CA ALA A 43 -12.65 -10.10 -15.75
C ALA A 43 -11.92 -11.46 -15.80
N ASP A 44 -11.10 -11.71 -16.83
CA ASP A 44 -10.32 -12.95 -16.95
C ASP A 44 -9.21 -13.02 -15.89
N GLN A 45 -8.60 -11.88 -15.56
CA GLN A 45 -7.57 -11.78 -14.52
C GLN A 45 -8.18 -11.94 -13.12
N GLU A 46 -9.33 -11.33 -12.85
CA GLU A 46 -10.08 -11.58 -11.62
C GLU A 46 -10.43 -13.07 -11.49
N ALA A 47 -11.00 -13.69 -12.53
CA ALA A 47 -11.39 -15.09 -12.50
C ALA A 47 -10.20 -16.03 -12.23
N ALA A 48 -9.05 -15.76 -12.86
CA ALA A 48 -7.83 -16.54 -12.64
C ALA A 48 -7.28 -16.39 -11.21
N LEU A 49 -7.33 -15.17 -10.64
CA LEU A 49 -6.92 -14.93 -9.26
C LEU A 49 -7.89 -15.59 -8.27
N GLU A 50 -9.19 -15.52 -8.53
CA GLU A 50 -10.22 -16.18 -7.71
C GLU A 50 -10.02 -17.69 -7.65
N GLU A 51 -9.81 -18.33 -8.81
CA GLU A 51 -9.56 -19.77 -8.89
C GLU A 51 -8.29 -20.14 -8.09
N LYS A 52 -7.19 -19.42 -8.32
CA LYS A 52 -5.92 -19.62 -7.59
C LYS A 52 -6.09 -19.52 -6.08
N LEU A 53 -6.77 -18.46 -5.60
CA LEU A 53 -6.98 -18.23 -4.18
C LEU A 53 -7.94 -19.27 -3.57
N ALA A 54 -8.95 -19.71 -4.31
CA ALA A 54 -9.87 -20.76 -3.89
C ALA A 54 -9.18 -22.14 -3.79
N GLU A 55 -8.31 -22.47 -4.74
CA GLU A 55 -7.50 -23.70 -4.69
C GLU A 55 -6.54 -23.68 -3.50
N PHE A 56 -5.85 -22.55 -3.29
CA PHE A 56 -4.97 -22.38 -2.13
C PHE A 56 -5.73 -22.55 -0.81
N GLU A 57 -6.88 -21.87 -0.66
CA GLU A 57 -7.70 -21.96 0.55
C GLU A 57 -8.22 -23.40 0.78
N THR A 58 -8.64 -24.08 -0.28
CA THR A 58 -9.08 -25.49 -0.21
C THR A 58 -7.95 -26.41 0.25
N ARG A 59 -6.73 -26.20 -0.27
CA ARG A 59 -5.57 -27.04 0.01
C ARG A 59 -4.98 -26.78 1.39
N LYS A 60 -4.94 -25.51 1.84
CA LYS A 60 -4.19 -25.10 3.03
C LYS A 60 -5.07 -24.72 4.21
N GLY A 61 -6.32 -24.33 3.96
CA GLY A 61 -7.27 -23.80 4.94
C GLY A 61 -7.07 -22.32 5.27
N ALA A 62 -5.90 -21.76 4.98
CA ALA A 62 -5.62 -20.33 5.11
C ALA A 62 -6.30 -19.53 3.99
N GLN A 63 -6.76 -18.33 4.29
CA GLN A 63 -7.49 -17.49 3.34
C GLN A 63 -6.66 -16.26 2.96
N ILE A 64 -6.41 -16.06 1.67
CA ILE A 64 -5.81 -14.83 1.14
C ILE A 64 -6.85 -14.12 0.29
N ALA A 65 -7.00 -12.82 0.48
CA ALA A 65 -7.90 -11.97 -0.29
C ALA A 65 -7.19 -10.74 -0.88
N VAL A 66 -7.77 -10.17 -1.94
CA VAL A 66 -7.33 -8.95 -2.61
C VAL A 66 -8.45 -7.92 -2.58
N LEU A 67 -8.13 -6.70 -2.18
CA LEU A 67 -9.01 -5.54 -2.29
C LEU A 67 -8.30 -4.42 -3.04
N ALA A 68 -8.81 -4.03 -4.20
CA ALA A 68 -8.39 -2.83 -4.89
C ALA A 68 -9.49 -1.76 -4.79
N VAL A 69 -9.11 -0.56 -4.35
CA VAL A 69 -9.97 0.61 -4.25
C VAL A 69 -9.28 1.81 -4.88
N ALA A 70 -10.06 2.79 -5.35
CA ALA A 70 -9.51 4.01 -5.92
C ALA A 70 -8.65 4.77 -4.89
N SER A 71 -9.19 5.06 -3.71
CA SER A 71 -8.51 5.78 -2.63
C SER A 71 -9.04 5.33 -1.25
N THR A 72 -8.23 5.46 -0.21
CA THR A 72 -8.65 5.30 1.19
C THR A 72 -8.94 6.64 1.88
N ALA A 73 -8.69 7.76 1.21
CA ALA A 73 -8.92 9.09 1.78
C ALA A 73 -10.39 9.27 2.23
N PRO A 74 -10.65 9.87 3.40
CA PRO A 74 -9.71 10.65 4.21
C PRO A 74 -8.85 9.83 5.19
N GLU A 75 -8.93 8.50 5.16
CA GLU A 75 -8.13 7.63 6.04
C GLU A 75 -6.79 7.27 5.41
N GLU A 76 -5.77 7.13 6.26
CA GLU A 76 -4.54 6.44 5.87
C GLU A 76 -4.85 4.95 5.64
N ILE A 77 -4.09 4.31 4.75
CA ILE A 77 -4.35 2.93 4.32
C ILE A 77 -4.35 1.95 5.50
N GLU A 78 -3.54 2.21 6.54
CA GLU A 78 -3.44 1.41 7.76
C GLU A 78 -4.74 1.42 8.57
N GLN A 79 -5.44 2.56 8.62
CA GLN A 79 -6.72 2.64 9.35
C GLN A 79 -7.84 1.98 8.55
N TYR A 80 -7.83 2.20 7.23
CA TYR A 80 -8.81 1.59 6.33
C TYR A 80 -8.64 0.06 6.29
N SER A 81 -7.41 -0.45 6.20
CA SER A 81 -7.12 -1.89 6.16
C SER A 81 -7.56 -2.61 7.44
N ILE A 82 -7.34 -2.02 8.63
CA ILE A 82 -7.85 -2.54 9.91
C ILE A 82 -9.37 -2.70 9.87
N ARG A 83 -10.09 -1.66 9.41
CA ARG A 83 -11.54 -1.73 9.28
C ARG A 83 -11.99 -2.82 8.31
N VAL A 84 -11.28 -3.00 7.20
CA VAL A 84 -11.59 -4.05 6.22
C VAL A 84 -11.42 -5.43 6.86
N VAL A 85 -10.30 -5.71 7.54
CA VAL A 85 -10.09 -7.04 8.16
C VAL A 85 -11.06 -7.29 9.32
N ASP A 86 -11.45 -6.27 10.08
CA ASP A 86 -12.48 -6.38 11.13
C ASP A 86 -13.87 -6.71 10.56
N ALA A 87 -14.20 -6.15 9.39
CA ALA A 87 -15.46 -6.40 8.70
C ALA A 87 -15.47 -7.77 8.01
N TRP A 88 -14.38 -8.11 7.32
CA TRP A 88 -14.26 -9.30 6.48
C TRP A 88 -13.97 -10.56 7.30
N LYS A 89 -13.27 -10.43 8.43
CA LYS A 89 -12.93 -11.53 9.34
C LYS A 89 -12.35 -12.73 8.61
N LEU A 90 -11.30 -12.45 7.82
CA LEU A 90 -10.64 -13.46 7.00
C LEU A 90 -10.03 -14.58 7.84
N GLY A 91 -9.97 -15.77 7.27
CA GLY A 91 -9.40 -16.96 7.90
C GLY A 91 -10.38 -17.74 8.77
N ARG A 92 -9.93 -18.88 9.27
CA ARG A 92 -10.75 -19.80 10.05
C ARG A 92 -10.90 -19.28 11.49
N LYS A 93 -12.13 -19.35 11.99
CA LYS A 93 -12.46 -18.95 13.35
C LYS A 93 -11.57 -19.66 14.38
N GLY A 94 -10.83 -18.89 15.16
CA GLY A 94 -9.94 -19.40 16.22
C GLY A 94 -8.54 -19.80 15.73
N VAL A 95 -8.30 -19.87 14.42
CA VAL A 95 -6.97 -20.07 13.83
C VAL A 95 -6.38 -18.75 13.36
N ASP A 96 -7.22 -17.84 12.85
CA ASP A 96 -6.83 -16.49 12.43
C ASP A 96 -5.80 -16.51 11.28
N ASP A 97 -5.98 -17.44 10.34
CA ASP A 97 -5.08 -17.68 9.21
C ASP A 97 -5.53 -16.97 7.93
N GLY A 98 -5.98 -15.72 8.09
CA GLY A 98 -6.35 -14.82 6.99
C GLY A 98 -5.21 -13.87 6.61
N ALA A 99 -5.13 -13.47 5.35
CA ALA A 99 -4.31 -12.33 4.90
C ALA A 99 -5.03 -11.53 3.80
N LEU A 100 -4.75 -10.23 3.75
CA LEU A 100 -5.36 -9.30 2.81
C LEU A 100 -4.27 -8.48 2.12
N LEU A 101 -4.22 -8.52 0.79
CA LEU A 101 -3.53 -7.51 -0.01
C LEU A 101 -4.52 -6.39 -0.33
N ILE A 102 -4.27 -5.19 0.20
CA ILE A 102 -5.05 -3.99 -0.11
C ILE A 102 -4.26 -3.03 -1.00
N ILE A 103 -4.92 -2.46 -2.00
CA ILE A 103 -4.33 -1.55 -2.99
C ILE A 103 -5.21 -0.30 -3.10
N ALA A 104 -4.63 0.86 -2.81
CA ALA A 104 -5.24 2.17 -2.99
C ALA A 104 -4.55 2.85 -4.19
N VAL A 105 -5.20 2.76 -5.35
CA VAL A 105 -4.57 3.02 -6.66
C VAL A 105 -4.19 4.49 -6.83
N GLU A 106 -5.11 5.41 -6.55
CA GLU A 106 -4.89 6.86 -6.66
C GLU A 106 -3.91 7.36 -5.59
N ASP A 107 -3.94 6.75 -4.41
CA ASP A 107 -3.05 7.07 -3.29
C ASP A 107 -1.63 6.53 -3.51
N ARG A 108 -1.45 5.62 -4.48
CA ARG A 108 -0.22 4.87 -4.76
C ARG A 108 0.31 4.16 -3.50
N ARG A 109 -0.61 3.62 -2.72
CA ARG A 109 -0.32 2.90 -1.48
C ARG A 109 -0.89 1.50 -1.57
N LEU A 110 -0.20 0.56 -0.95
CA LEU A 110 -0.63 -0.82 -0.82
C LEU A 110 -0.11 -1.37 0.50
N ARG A 111 -0.81 -2.36 1.04
CA ARG A 111 -0.49 -2.96 2.32
C ARG A 111 -0.93 -4.43 2.34
N ILE A 112 -0.18 -5.24 3.07
CA ILE A 112 -0.58 -6.61 3.39
C ILE A 112 -0.93 -6.65 4.87
N GLU A 113 -2.18 -7.02 5.18
CA GLU A 113 -2.59 -7.35 6.54
C GLU A 113 -2.56 -8.86 6.74
N VAL A 114 -2.11 -9.27 7.92
CA VAL A 114 -1.86 -10.68 8.24
C VAL A 114 -2.52 -10.99 9.57
N GLY A 115 -3.35 -12.04 9.59
CA GLY A 115 -3.93 -12.59 10.81
C GLY A 115 -2.89 -13.38 11.62
N ARG A 116 -3.12 -13.51 12.93
CA ARG A 116 -2.15 -14.07 13.87
C ARG A 116 -1.70 -15.49 13.52
N GLY A 117 -2.54 -16.28 12.85
CA GLY A 117 -2.23 -17.63 12.41
C GLY A 117 -1.13 -17.69 11.34
N LEU A 118 -0.87 -16.59 10.63
CA LEU A 118 0.14 -16.48 9.57
C LEU A 118 1.34 -15.61 9.94
N GLU A 119 1.30 -14.84 11.03
CA GLU A 119 2.37 -13.91 11.45
C GLU A 119 3.75 -14.57 11.61
N GLY A 120 3.80 -15.87 11.92
CA GLY A 120 5.06 -16.61 12.05
C GLY A 120 5.79 -16.86 10.72
N VAL A 121 5.07 -16.81 9.59
CA VAL A 121 5.63 -17.02 8.24
C VAL A 121 5.57 -15.74 7.41
N LEU A 122 4.40 -15.10 7.36
CA LEU A 122 4.15 -13.86 6.67
C LEU A 122 4.37 -12.69 7.63
N THR A 123 5.62 -12.49 8.05
CA THR A 123 6.00 -11.40 8.97
C THR A 123 5.84 -10.03 8.31
N ASP A 124 5.86 -8.94 9.10
CA ASP A 124 5.90 -7.57 8.57
C ASP A 124 7.07 -7.36 7.60
N LEU A 125 8.27 -7.84 7.97
CA LEU A 125 9.45 -7.79 7.09
C LEU A 125 9.21 -8.54 5.77
N THR A 126 8.64 -9.74 5.83
CA THR A 126 8.37 -10.55 4.63
C THR A 126 7.33 -9.89 3.74
N SER A 127 6.27 -9.36 4.34
CA SER A 127 5.20 -8.64 3.67
C SER A 127 5.72 -7.38 2.95
N ASN A 128 6.53 -6.58 3.65
CA ASN A 128 7.16 -5.40 3.08
C ASN A 128 8.11 -5.76 1.93
N ARG A 129 8.86 -6.87 2.04
CA ARG A 129 9.69 -7.36 0.93
C ARG A 129 8.86 -7.79 -0.29
N ILE A 130 7.74 -8.49 -0.09
CA ILE A 130 6.82 -8.84 -1.19
C ILE A 130 6.34 -7.57 -1.88
N ILE A 131 5.93 -6.57 -1.11
CA ILE A 131 5.48 -5.27 -1.65
C ILE A 131 6.60 -4.57 -2.42
N ASP A 132 7.78 -4.39 -1.83
CA ASP A 132 8.85 -3.56 -2.38
C ASP A 132 9.61 -4.23 -3.52
N GLU A 133 9.89 -5.53 -3.40
CA GLU A 133 10.72 -6.28 -4.34
C GLU A 133 9.90 -6.95 -5.44
N THR A 134 8.61 -7.26 -5.20
CA THR A 134 7.77 -7.99 -6.17
C THR A 134 6.66 -7.13 -6.77
N ILE A 135 5.82 -6.51 -5.94
CA ILE A 135 4.60 -5.82 -6.44
C ILE A 135 4.96 -4.44 -7.01
N THR A 136 5.69 -3.64 -6.24
CA THR A 136 5.99 -2.23 -6.54
C THR A 136 6.71 -2.03 -7.89
N PRO A 137 7.71 -2.85 -8.29
CA PRO A 137 8.36 -2.70 -9.59
C PRO A 137 7.38 -2.86 -10.77
N LEU A 138 6.45 -3.82 -10.68
CA LEU A 138 5.44 -4.07 -11.70
C LEU A 138 4.40 -2.94 -11.76
N PHE A 139 3.95 -2.46 -10.60
CA PHE A 139 3.05 -1.30 -10.53
C PHE A 139 3.71 -0.03 -11.11
N ARG A 140 5.00 0.19 -10.87
CA ARG A 140 5.76 1.29 -11.48
C ARG A 140 5.86 1.17 -13.00
N ALA A 141 5.85 -0.04 -13.53
CA ALA A 141 5.80 -0.32 -14.97
C ALA A 141 4.38 -0.23 -15.56
N GLY A 142 3.35 0.00 -14.75
CA GLY A 142 1.95 0.02 -15.16
C GLY A 142 1.31 -1.36 -15.26
N ASP A 143 2.01 -2.43 -14.86
CA ASP A 143 1.50 -3.80 -14.86
C ASP A 143 0.87 -4.14 -13.50
N TYR A 144 -0.37 -3.66 -13.30
CA TYR A 144 -1.12 -3.94 -12.07
C TYR A 144 -1.48 -5.42 -11.94
N ALA A 145 -1.99 -6.05 -13.00
CA ALA A 145 -2.37 -7.45 -12.96
C ALA A 145 -1.18 -8.37 -12.69
N GLY A 146 -0.04 -8.14 -13.34
CA GLY A 146 1.20 -8.86 -13.07
C GLY A 146 1.68 -8.63 -11.63
N GLY A 147 1.63 -7.39 -11.13
CA GLY A 147 2.00 -7.05 -9.76
C GLY A 147 1.15 -7.77 -8.70
N VAL A 148 -0.17 -7.75 -8.85
CA VAL A 148 -1.09 -8.46 -7.96
C VAL A 148 -0.82 -9.96 -8.00
N ASN A 149 -0.74 -10.53 -9.21
CA ASN A 149 -0.53 -11.97 -9.36
C ASN A 149 0.80 -12.43 -8.75
N ALA A 150 1.91 -11.73 -9.04
CA ALA A 150 3.23 -12.06 -8.51
C ALA A 150 3.29 -11.89 -6.99
N GLY A 151 2.63 -10.86 -6.45
CA GLY A 151 2.52 -10.65 -5.01
C GLY A 151 1.79 -11.82 -4.32
N ILE A 152 0.65 -12.23 -4.88
CA ILE A 152 -0.13 -13.37 -4.38
C ILE A 152 0.67 -14.67 -4.48
N ASP A 153 1.38 -14.90 -5.58
CA ASP A 153 2.26 -16.07 -5.72
C ASP A 153 3.33 -16.11 -4.62
N ARG A 154 3.90 -14.96 -4.23
CA ARG A 154 4.85 -14.90 -3.11
C ARG A 154 4.22 -15.06 -1.74
N MET A 155 3.02 -14.51 -1.51
CA MET A 155 2.28 -14.75 -0.27
C MET A 155 1.97 -16.25 -0.10
N ILE A 156 1.49 -16.91 -1.17
CA ILE A 156 1.20 -18.35 -1.16
C ILE A 156 2.47 -19.15 -0.88
N ALA A 157 3.57 -18.88 -1.59
CA ALA A 157 4.83 -19.60 -1.41
C ALA A 157 5.34 -19.52 0.04
N VAL A 158 5.32 -18.32 0.64
CA VAL A 158 5.72 -18.11 2.04
C VAL A 158 4.82 -18.88 3.00
N VAL A 159 3.50 -18.88 2.79
CA VAL A 159 2.57 -19.65 3.64
C VAL A 159 2.72 -21.16 3.44
N ASP A 160 3.14 -21.61 2.27
CA ASP A 160 3.51 -23.00 2.00
C ASP A 160 4.88 -23.39 2.58
N GLY A 161 5.62 -22.43 3.16
CA GLY A 161 6.89 -22.64 3.84
C GLY A 161 8.12 -22.45 2.95
N GLU A 162 7.94 -21.90 1.76
CA GLU A 162 9.03 -21.55 0.86
C GLU A 162 9.61 -20.18 1.25
N PRO A 163 10.92 -20.05 1.50
CA PRO A 163 11.52 -18.76 1.80
C PRO A 163 11.48 -17.85 0.57
N LEU A 164 11.39 -16.54 0.79
CA LEU A 164 11.64 -15.58 -0.29
C LEU A 164 13.08 -15.74 -0.82
N PRO A 165 13.31 -15.47 -2.12
CA PRO A 165 14.66 -15.37 -2.66
C PRO A 165 15.53 -14.40 -1.84
N GLU A 166 16.85 -14.59 -1.89
CA GLU A 166 17.77 -13.62 -1.32
C GLU A 166 17.49 -12.23 -1.90
N PRO A 167 17.54 -11.16 -1.09
CA PRO A 167 17.35 -9.80 -1.60
C PRO A 167 18.33 -9.56 -2.75
N GLU A 168 17.84 -9.01 -3.85
CA GLU A 168 18.74 -8.54 -4.91
C GLU A 168 19.73 -7.55 -4.26
N GLN A 169 21.02 -7.83 -4.38
CA GLN A 169 22.04 -6.92 -3.86
C GLN A 169 21.99 -5.63 -4.69
N GLN A 170 21.15 -4.70 -4.25
CA GLN A 170 21.11 -3.37 -4.77
C GLN A 170 22.39 -2.68 -4.27
N TRP A 171 23.49 -2.90 -4.99
CA TRP A 171 24.67 -2.07 -4.88
C TRP A 171 24.23 -0.65 -5.22
N LYS A 172 23.85 0.11 -4.19
CA LYS A 172 23.87 1.58 -4.21
C LYS A 172 25.34 1.96 -4.39
N GLY A 173 25.79 1.92 -5.64
CA GLY A 173 27.00 2.59 -6.07
C GLY A 173 26.93 4.01 -5.54
N SER A 174 27.94 4.36 -4.76
CA SER A 174 28.11 5.65 -4.11
C SER A 174 28.22 6.78 -5.14
N GLU A 175 27.13 7.21 -5.75
CA GLU A 175 27.04 8.46 -6.51
C GLU A 175 26.75 9.61 -5.55
N GLY A 176 27.81 10.04 -4.84
CA GLY A 176 27.78 11.19 -3.96
C GLY A 176 29.16 11.75 -3.62
N GLY A 177 30.19 11.42 -4.41
CA GLY A 177 31.60 11.67 -4.07
C GLY A 177 32.38 12.55 -5.05
N SER A 178 31.73 13.31 -5.94
CA SER A 178 32.45 14.11 -6.95
C SER A 178 32.49 15.61 -6.69
N PHE A 179 31.52 16.21 -5.97
CA PHE A 179 31.53 17.65 -5.73
C PHE A 179 32.20 18.06 -4.40
N GLU A 180 32.08 17.28 -3.32
CA GLU A 180 32.72 17.61 -2.04
C GLU A 180 34.24 17.43 -2.05
N ASN A 181 34.74 16.43 -2.78
CA ASN A 181 36.18 16.20 -2.92
C ASN A 181 36.86 17.31 -3.75
N ILE A 182 36.16 17.92 -4.71
CA ILE A 182 36.70 19.06 -5.46
C ILE A 182 36.78 20.29 -4.55
N ILE A 183 35.75 20.54 -3.72
CA ILE A 183 35.77 21.67 -2.76
C ILE A 183 36.90 21.49 -1.74
N GLY A 184 37.07 20.28 -1.20
CA GLY A 184 38.17 19.97 -0.27
C GLY A 184 39.56 20.17 -0.91
N LEU A 185 39.75 19.71 -2.15
CA LEU A 185 41.01 19.87 -2.88
C LEU A 185 41.33 21.34 -3.18
N VAL A 186 40.32 22.12 -3.63
CA VAL A 186 40.47 23.55 -3.90
C VAL A 186 40.80 24.33 -2.62
N PHE A 187 40.20 23.97 -1.50
CA PHE A 187 40.47 24.61 -0.20
C PHE A 187 41.90 24.34 0.28
N VAL A 188 42.39 23.11 0.15
CA VAL A 188 43.78 22.75 0.50
C VAL A 188 44.79 23.44 -0.42
N LEU A 189 44.54 23.50 -1.73
CA LEU A 189 45.40 24.20 -2.68
C LEU A 189 45.44 25.72 -2.40
N ALA A 190 44.31 26.34 -2.02
CA ALA A 190 44.26 27.75 -1.67
C ALA A 190 45.10 28.07 -0.42
N ILE A 191 45.08 27.20 0.59
CA ILE A 191 45.87 27.37 1.81
C ILE A 191 47.38 27.26 1.50
N VAL A 192 47.78 26.25 0.72
CA VAL A 192 49.20 26.02 0.38
C VAL A 192 49.77 27.12 -0.51
N LEU A 193 48.97 27.73 -1.39
CA LEU A 193 49.40 28.86 -2.21
C LEU A 193 49.40 30.20 -1.45
N SER A 194 48.75 30.27 -0.28
CA SER A 194 48.68 31.46 0.57
C SER A 194 49.73 31.51 1.69
N ALA A 195 50.53 30.46 1.85
CA ALA A 195 51.65 30.35 2.78
C ALA A 195 52.98 30.57 2.04
#